data_AF-A0A838T128-F1
#
_entry.id   AF-A0A838T128-F1
#
_cell.length_a   1.000
_cell.length_b   1.000
_cell.length_c   1.000
_cell.angle_alpha   90.00
_cell.angle_beta   90.00
_cell.angle_gamma   90.00
#
_symmetry.space_group_name_H-M   'P 1'
#
loop_
_entity.id
_entity.type
_entity.pdbx_description
1 polymer ?
#
loop_
_entity_poly.entity_id
_entity_poly.type
_entity_poly.pdbx_seq_one_letter_code
_entity_poly.pdbx_strand_id
1 'polypeptide(L)' 'MSNDSDLNDEHEDLDDEFPLGDGDAATEATVICPYCSASVEISLDPGSGSAQEYVEDCEVCCQPW' A
#
# COMPACT_ATOMS: atom_id res chain seq x y z
N MET A 1 6.15 52.08 1.90
CA MET A 1 6.68 50.71 1.76
C MET A 1 5.63 49.82 2.35
N SER A 2 4.69 49.38 1.50
CA SER A 2 3.68 48.41 1.90
C SER A 2 4.41 47.10 2.16
N ASN A 3 4.40 46.62 3.40
CA ASN A 3 4.86 45.26 3.67
C ASN A 3 3.73 44.35 3.20
N ASP A 4 3.97 43.60 2.13
CA ASP A 4 3.12 42.53 1.64
C ASP A 4 2.73 41.59 2.80
N SER A 5 1.45 41.65 3.11
CA SER A 5 0.73 40.66 3.88
C SER A 5 0.49 39.42 3.01
N ASP A 6 0.25 38.29 3.67
CA ASP A 6 -0.44 37.12 3.11
C ASP A 6 0.37 36.20 2.19
N LEU A 7 1.23 35.38 2.79
CA LEU A 7 1.34 33.98 2.36
C LEU A 7 0.70 33.14 3.47
N ASN A 8 -0.62 32.98 3.35
CA ASN A 8 -1.42 32.07 4.17
C ASN A 8 -0.83 30.67 4.02
N ASP A 9 -0.49 30.06 5.15
CA ASP A 9 0.01 28.69 5.28
C ASP A 9 -1.15 27.73 4.98
N GLU A 10 -1.49 27.55 3.69
CA GLU A 10 -2.55 26.65 3.26
C GLU A 10 -2.03 25.20 3.24
N HIS A 11 -1.63 24.71 4.42
CA HIS A 11 -1.18 23.33 4.62
C HIS A 11 -1.71 22.71 5.92
N GLU A 12 -2.83 23.21 6.46
CA GLU A 12 -3.42 22.63 7.68
C GLU A 12 -4.37 21.45 7.40
N ASP A 13 -4.71 21.13 6.14
CA ASP A 13 -5.76 20.12 5.83
C ASP A 13 -5.23 18.77 5.29
N LEU A 14 -3.96 18.66 4.88
CA LEU A 14 -3.48 17.42 4.24
C LEU A 14 -3.20 16.29 5.24
N ASP A 15 -2.87 16.62 6.48
CA ASP A 15 -2.57 15.64 7.53
C ASP A 15 -3.85 14.97 8.07
N ASP A 16 -4.99 15.67 8.05
CA ASP A 16 -6.31 15.13 8.41
C ASP A 16 -6.89 14.24 7.30
N GLU A 17 -6.59 14.54 6.04
CA GLU A 17 -7.07 13.77 4.87
C GLU A 17 -6.20 12.53 4.59
N PHE A 18 -4.92 12.56 4.97
CA PHE A 18 -3.98 11.44 4.85
C PHE A 18 -3.21 11.21 6.17
N PRO A 19 -3.86 10.65 7.20
CA PRO A 19 -3.19 10.37 8.46
C PRO A 19 -1.93 9.52 8.24
N LEU A 20 -0.80 9.97 8.75
CA LEU A 20 0.42 9.15 8.78
C LEU A 20 0.10 7.88 9.57
N GLY A 21 0.07 6.75 8.87
CA GLY A 21 -0.09 5.44 9.50
C GLY A 21 0.99 5.21 10.56
N ASP A 22 0.78 4.21 11.42
CA ASP A 22 1.73 3.80 12.46
C ASP A 22 3.10 3.35 11.92
N GLY A 23 3.24 3.28 10.59
CA GLY A 23 4.48 2.94 9.90
C GLY A 23 4.76 1.45 9.84
N ASP A 24 3.81 0.62 10.28
CA ASP A 24 4.00 -0.83 10.47
C ASP A 24 3.28 -1.66 9.40
N ALA A 25 3.12 -1.12 8.19
CA ALA A 25 2.48 -1.85 7.11
C ALA A 25 3.39 -2.97 6.56
N ALA A 26 2.89 -4.20 6.54
CA ALA A 26 3.61 -5.34 5.97
C ALA A 26 3.81 -5.16 4.46
N THR A 27 5.03 -5.39 3.98
CA THR A 27 5.41 -5.31 2.56
C THR A 27 5.52 -6.69 1.91
N GLU A 28 5.35 -7.76 2.68
CA GLU A 28 5.48 -9.15 2.24
C GLU A 28 4.55 -10.07 3.04
N ALA A 29 4.17 -11.20 2.45
CA ALA A 29 3.41 -12.25 3.12
C ALA A 29 3.71 -13.63 2.54
N THR A 30 3.59 -14.67 3.38
CA THR A 30 3.64 -16.07 2.93
C THR A 30 2.23 -16.64 2.85
N VAL A 31 1.90 -17.23 1.71
CA VAL A 31 0.58 -17.77 1.36
C VAL A 31 0.72 -19.18 0.80
N ILE A 32 -0.36 -19.96 0.85
CA ILE A 32 -0.38 -21.35 0.34
C ILE A 32 -1.16 -21.39 -0.96
N CYS A 33 -0.52 -21.86 -2.04
CA CYS A 33 -1.16 -22.01 -3.33
C CYS A 33 -2.36 -22.98 -3.23
N PRO A 34 -3.56 -22.60 -3.68
CA PRO A 34 -4.77 -23.42 -3.54
C PRO A 34 -4.77 -24.67 -4.43
N TYR A 35 -3.90 -24.71 -5.45
CA TYR A 35 -3.86 -25.81 -6.42
C TYR A 35 -2.82 -26.89 -6.05
N CYS A 36 -1.62 -26.50 -5.66
CA CYS A 36 -0.50 -27.42 -5.44
C CYS A 36 0.03 -27.44 -4.00
N SER A 37 -0.53 -26.63 -3.10
CA SER A 37 -0.13 -26.50 -1.67
C SER A 37 1.30 -26.02 -1.43
N ALA A 38 1.95 -25.45 -2.44
CA ALA A 38 3.25 -24.80 -2.26
C ALA A 38 3.11 -23.55 -1.37
N SER A 39 4.13 -23.31 -0.53
CA SER A 39 4.29 -22.06 0.20
C SER A 39 4.97 -21.05 -0.71
N VAL A 40 4.33 -19.91 -0.93
CA VAL A 40 4.77 -18.84 -1.85
C VAL A 40 4.87 -17.53 -1.07
N GLU A 41 5.89 -16.74 -1.34
CA GLU A 41 6.06 -15.38 -0.79
C GLU A 41 5.55 -14.35 -1.81
N ILE A 42 4.72 -13.41 -1.36
CA ILE A 42 4.16 -12.34 -2.20
C ILE A 42 4.55 -10.97 -1.64
N SER A 43 4.68 -9.98 -2.53
CA SER A 43 4.90 -8.58 -2.16
C SER A 43 3.57 -7.85 -1.98
N LEU A 44 3.50 -6.98 -0.96
CA LEU A 44 2.33 -6.15 -0.66
C LEU A 44 2.69 -4.67 -0.84
N ASP A 45 1.82 -3.92 -1.51
CA ASP A 45 1.92 -2.47 -1.63
C ASP A 45 0.97 -1.78 -0.64
N PRO A 46 1.48 -1.16 0.44
CA PRO A 46 0.66 -0.48 1.43
C PRO A 46 0.13 0.87 0.95
N GLY A 47 0.62 1.41 -0.18
CA GLY A 47 0.25 2.73 -0.69
C GLY A 47 -1.04 2.77 -1.51
N SER A 48 -1.58 1.62 -1.92
CA SER A 48 -2.68 1.56 -2.89
C SER A 48 -4.11 1.58 -2.30
N GLY A 49 -4.26 1.90 -1.01
CA GLY A 49 -5.55 2.07 -0.35
C GLY A 49 -6.06 0.82 0.38
N SER A 50 -7.34 0.82 0.77
CA SER A 50 -7.88 -0.17 1.72
C SER A 50 -8.17 -1.56 1.13
N ALA A 51 -8.23 -1.70 -0.20
CA ALA A 51 -8.53 -2.95 -0.87
C ALA A 51 -7.79 -3.04 -2.21
N GLN A 52 -7.23 -4.21 -2.48
CA GLN A 52 -6.38 -4.50 -3.62
C GLN A 52 -6.74 -5.88 -4.18
N GLU A 53 -6.65 -6.04 -5.50
CA GLU A 53 -6.70 -7.34 -6.16
C GLU A 53 -5.32 -7.63 -6.76
N TYR A 54 -4.77 -8.80 -6.46
CA TYR A 54 -3.48 -9.26 -6.95
C TYR A 54 -3.67 -10.67 -7.49
N VAL A 55 -3.23 -10.89 -8.73
CA VAL A 55 -3.30 -12.19 -9.40
C VAL A 55 -1.93 -12.50 -10.00
N GLU A 56 -1.38 -13.66 -9.66
CA GLU A 56 -0.10 -14.14 -10.18
C GLU A 56 -0.18 -15.65 -10.46
N ASP A 57 0.66 -16.17 -11.35
CA ASP A 57 0.82 -17.61 -11.53
C ASP A 57 1.67 -18.21 -10.41
N CYS A 58 1.23 -19.30 -9.79
CA CYS A 58 2.06 -20.02 -8.82
C CYS A 58 3.39 -20.48 -9.45
N GLU A 59 4.52 -20.15 -8.82
CA GLU A 59 5.88 -20.47 -9.28
C GLU A 59 6.17 -21.98 -9.41
N VAL A 60 5.34 -22.83 -8.79
CA VAL A 60 5.49 -24.30 -8.84
C VAL A 60 4.59 -24.95 -9.89
N CYS A 61 3.32 -24.54 -9.97
CA CYS A 61 2.32 -25.22 -10.81
C CYS A 61 1.72 -24.37 -11.94
N CYS A 62 2.16 -23.12 -12.09
CA CYS A 62 1.76 -22.19 -13.15
C CYS A 62 0.23 -22.06 -13.28
N GLN A 63 -0.47 -22.00 -12.15
CA GLN A 63 -1.91 -21.72 -12.11
C GLN A 63 -2.14 -20.32 -11.55
N PRO A 64 -2.96 -19.48 -12.20
CA PRO A 64 -3.24 -18.14 -11.74
C PRO A 64 -4.15 -18.19 -10.50
N TRP A 65 -3.82 -17.38 -9.51
CA TRP A 65 -4.56 -17.23 -8.27
C TRP A 65 -4.43 -15.82 -7.71
#